data_AF-A0A522ZYZ3-F1
#
_entry.id   AF-A0A522ZYZ3-F1
#
_cell.length_a   1.000
_cell.length_b   1.000
_cell.length_c   1.000
_cell.angle_alpha   90.00
_cell.angle_beta   90.00
_cell.angle_gamma   90.00
#
_symmetry.space_group_name_H-M   'P 1'
#
loop_
_entity.id
_entity.type
_entity.pdbx_description
1 polymer ?
#
loop_
_entity_poly.entity_id
_entity_poly.type
_entity_poly.pdbx_seq_one_letter_code
_entity_poly.pdbx_strand_id
1 'polypeptide(L)' 'MPLHLETRTHVSTAVMCRHLNRKEQTARGWASAETFPDGLRPLRVNSRLAWPVAGIRKVLGVAK' A
#
# COMPACT_ATOMS: atom_id res chain seq x y z
N MET A 1 1.75 -11.84 5.57
CA MET A 1 0.51 -12.62 5.43
C MET A 1 0.18 -12.71 3.95
N PRO A 2 -0.52 -13.77 3.48
CA PRO A 2 -0.98 -13.86 2.10
C PRO A 2 -2.15 -12.91 1.85
N LEU A 3 -2.12 -12.18 0.73
CA LEU A 3 -3.06 -11.10 0.39
C LEU A 3 -4.52 -11.55 0.21
N HIS A 4 -4.77 -12.87 0.13
CA HIS A 4 -6.08 -13.49 0.00
C HIS A 4 -6.83 -13.64 1.35
N LEU A 5 -6.11 -13.63 2.49
CA LEU A 5 -6.71 -13.73 3.83
C LEU A 5 -6.89 -12.36 4.51
N GLU A 6 -6.43 -11.29 3.87
CA GLU A 6 -6.44 -9.95 4.43
C GLU A 6 -7.84 -9.33 4.24
N THR A 7 -8.71 -9.47 5.25
CA THR A 7 -10.06 -8.86 5.31
C THR A 7 -10.03 -7.34 5.55
N ARG A 8 -8.84 -6.78 5.77
CA ARG A 8 -8.64 -5.35 6.03
C ARG A 8 -8.64 -4.58 4.72
N THR A 9 -9.38 -3.46 4.69
CA THR A 9 -9.36 -2.53 3.56
C THR A 9 -7.99 -1.87 3.35
N HIS A 10 -7.23 -1.70 4.45
CA HIS A 10 -5.91 -1.07 4.46
C HIS A 10 -4.87 -1.94 5.19
N VAL A 11 -3.64 -1.91 4.70
CA VAL A 11 -2.48 -2.62 5.25
C VAL A 11 -1.36 -1.66 5.66
N SER A 12 -0.45 -2.12 6.51
CA SER A 12 0.72 -1.31 6.90
C SER A 12 1.72 -1.19 5.75
N THR A 13 2.59 -0.18 5.83
CA THR A 13 3.70 0.02 4.86
C THR A 13 4.54 -1.24 4.68
N ALA A 14 4.88 -1.95 5.77
CA ALA A 14 5.68 -3.18 5.70
C ALA A 14 5.02 -4.27 4.84
N VAL A 15 3.70 -4.45 4.98
CA VAL A 15 2.94 -5.44 4.20
C VAL A 15 2.89 -5.03 2.73
N MET A 16 2.52 -3.78 2.45
CA MET A 16 2.50 -3.24 1.07
C MET A 16 3.86 -3.41 0.39
N CYS A 17 4.94 -3.05 1.08
CA CYS A 17 6.31 -3.17 0.58
C CYS A 17 6.71 -4.62 0.30
N ARG A 18 6.29 -5.57 1.14
CA ARG A 18 6.52 -7.00 0.91
C ARG A 18 5.82 -7.50 -0.36
N HIS A 19 4.63 -6.98 -0.68
CA HIS A 19 3.89 -7.39 -1.89
C HIS A 19 4.40 -6.73 -3.16
N LEU A 20 4.77 -5.45 -3.11
CA LEU A 20 5.31 -4.74 -4.27
C LEU A 20 6.81 -4.99 -4.48
N ASN A 21 7.45 -5.80 -3.62
CA ASN A 21 8.89 -6.01 -3.60
C ASN A 21 9.67 -4.67 -3.56
N ARG A 22 9.24 -3.75 -2.70
CA ARG A 22 9.81 -2.40 -2.54
C ARG A 22 10.31 -2.18 -1.10
N LYS A 23 11.22 -1.22 -0.91
CA LYS A 23 11.65 -0.78 0.42
C LYS A 23 10.64 0.16 1.07
N GLU A 24 10.52 0.12 2.39
CA GLU A 24 9.64 1.02 3.15
C GLU A 24 9.96 2.50 2.95
N GLN A 25 11.23 2.84 2.74
CA GLN A 25 11.67 4.20 2.47
C GLN A 25 11.06 4.75 1.18
N THR A 26 10.91 3.91 0.14
CA THR A 26 10.24 4.30 -1.10
C THR A 26 8.77 4.63 -0.84
N ALA A 27 8.08 3.80 -0.05
CA ALA A 27 6.68 4.05 0.31
C ALA A 27 6.51 5.32 1.16
N ARG A 28 7.41 5.59 2.10
CA ARG A 28 7.43 6.86 2.85
C ARG A 28 7.67 8.06 1.92
N GLY A 29 8.58 7.91 0.95
CA GLY A 29 8.82 8.91 -0.10
C GLY A 29 7.58 9.22 -0.90
N TRP A 30 6.85 8.20 -1.37
CA TRP A 30 5.57 8.38 -2.08
C TRP A 30 4.52 9.09 -1.23
N ALA A 31 4.41 8.74 0.06
CA ALA A 31 3.46 9.38 0.96
C ALA A 31 3.82 10.85 1.28
N SER A 32 5.09 11.21 1.25
CA SER A 32 5.56 12.59 1.48
C SER A 32 5.52 13.45 0.22
N ALA A 33 5.82 12.87 -0.95
CA ALA A 33 5.84 13.55 -2.24
C ALA A 33 4.49 13.50 -2.97
N GLU A 34 3.48 12.86 -2.36
CA GLU A 34 2.16 12.58 -2.95
C GLU A 34 2.24 11.89 -4.33
N THR A 35 3.37 11.23 -4.61
CA THR A 35 3.70 10.59 -5.89
C THR A 35 3.41 9.09 -5.85
N PHE A 36 2.21 8.72 -5.41
CA PHE A 36 1.78 7.32 -5.38
C PHE A 36 1.02 6.95 -6.67
N PRO A 37 1.06 5.67 -7.09
CA PRO A 37 0.26 5.18 -8.21
C PRO A 37 -1.25 5.37 -8.00
N ASP A 38 -2.00 5.41 -9.09
CA ASP A 38 -3.45 5.59 -9.04
C ASP A 38 -4.15 4.53 -8.18
N GLY A 39 -4.98 4.98 -7.23
CA GLY A 39 -5.64 4.14 -6.23
C GLY A 39 -4.79 3.69 -5.04
N LEU A 40 -3.48 4.01 -5.00
CA LEU A 40 -2.57 3.66 -3.90
C LEU A 40 -2.40 4.83 -2.89
N ARG A 41 -3.44 5.63 -2.68
CA ARG A 41 -3.39 6.77 -1.75
C ARG A 41 -3.31 6.28 -0.29
N PRO A 42 -2.28 6.64 0.48
CA PRO A 42 -2.18 6.23 1.88
C PRO A 42 -3.15 7.02 2.77
N LEU A 43 -3.81 6.33 3.69
CA LEU A 43 -4.60 6.91 4.76
C LEU A 43 -3.71 7.13 6.00
N ARG A 44 -3.75 8.33 6.57
CA ARG A 44 -3.03 8.64 7.83
C ARG A 44 -3.91 8.28 9.02
N VAL A 45 -3.48 7.31 9.82
CA VAL A 45 -4.17 6.86 11.03
C VAL A 45 -3.19 6.89 12.19
N ASN A 46 -3.38 7.81 13.15
CA ASN A 46 -2.55 7.93 14.36
C ASN A 46 -1.03 7.83 14.08
N SER A 47 -0.54 8.68 13.17
CA SER A 47 0.87 8.73 12.72
C SER A 47 1.38 7.52 11.94
N ARG A 48 0.50 6.57 11.57
CA ARG A 48 0.83 5.45 10.69
C ARG A 48 0.22 5.65 9.31
N LEU A 49 0.95 5.19 8.28
CA LEU A 49 0.48 5.15 6.91
C LEU A 49 -0.20 3.81 6.65
N ALA A 50 -1.49 3.85 6.31
CA ALA A 50 -2.30 2.71 5.96
C ALA A 50 -2.57 2.72 4.45
N TRP A 51 -2.11 1.69 3.75
CA TRP A 51 -2.17 1.60 2.30
C TRP A 51 -3.35 0.73 1.84
N PRO A 52 -4.15 1.17 0.87
CA PRO A 52 -5.31 0.41 0.43
C PRO A 52 -4.91 -0.85 -0.34
N VAL A 53 -5.50 -1.99 0.01
CA VAL A 53 -5.24 -3.27 -0.68
C VAL A 53 -5.73 -3.23 -2.12
N ALA A 54 -6.84 -2.53 -2.38
CA ALA A 54 -7.37 -2.33 -3.73
C ALA A 54 -6.35 -1.62 -4.65
N GLY A 55 -5.67 -0.59 -4.13
CA GLY A 55 -4.59 0.09 -4.85
C GLY A 55 -3.42 -0.84 -5.15
N ILE A 56 -3.01 -1.66 -4.18
CA ILE A 56 -1.92 -2.64 -4.37
C ILE A 56 -2.30 -3.64 -5.48
N ARG A 57 -3.54 -4.15 -5.48
CA ARG A 57 -4.05 -5.06 -6.52
C ARG A 57 -4.07 -4.39 -7.90
N LYS A 58 -4.46 -3.11 -7.97
CA LYS A 58 -4.47 -2.33 -9.22
C LYS A 58 -3.06 -2.12 -9.77
N VAL A 59 -2.11 -1.75 -8.91
CA VAL A 59 -0.69 -1.57 -9.27
C VAL A 59 -0.05 -2.88 -9.75
N LEU A 60 -0.39 -4.00 -9.13
CA LEU A 60 0.08 -5.32 -9.54
C LEU A 60 -0.62 -5.89 -10.78
N GLY A 61 -1.64 -5.20 -11.32
CA GLY A 61 -2.43 -5.69 -12.45
C GLY A 61 -3.29 -6.93 -12.13
N VAL A 62 -3.54 -7.20 -10.84
CA VAL A 62 -4.36 -8.34 -10.36
C VAL A 62 -5.81 -7.92 -10.15
N ALA A 63 -6.12 -6.62 -10.22
CA ALA A 63 -7.48 -6.12 -10.26
C ALA A 63 -8.03 -6.26 -11.69
N LYS A 64 -8.97 -7.18 -11.89
CA LYS A 64 -9.80 -7.29 -13.09
C LYS A 64 -11.11 -6.54 -12.88
#